data_AF-A0A7C6Z1X4-F1
#
_entry.id   AF-A0A7C6Z1X4-F1
#
_cell.length_a   1.000
_cell.length_b   1.000
_cell.length_c   1.000
_cell.angle_alpha   90.00
_cell.angle_beta   90.00
_cell.angle_gamma   90.00
#
_symmetry.space_group_name_H-M   'P 1'
#
loop_
_entity.id
_entity.type
_entity.pdbx_description
1 polymer ?
#
loop_
_entity_poly.entity_id
_entity_poly.type
_entity_poly.pdbx_seq_one_letter_code
_entity_poly.pdbx_strand_id
1 'polypeptide(L)'
;ILKNIFHIEPIFFLAKKEYFRSIVVLSAIWKGFGMSAVYYLSALSSIDPGLYEAAYIDGAGKFRQTLHITLPGIKTIAVVLLVLNVGSIVTIGFEQIFLLYNPAVYDVGDVISTYTYRLGIEETRYSLTSAIGLTQSIVNFILVMAANRIAKAFAGWSLW
;
A
#
# COMPACT_ATOMS: atom_id res chain seq x y z
N ILE A 1 15.33 -0.49 -31.55
CA ILE A 1 16.56 -0.53 -30.73
C ILE A 1 16.67 -1.85 -29.96
N LEU A 2 15.74 -2.16 -29.03
CA LEU A 2 15.80 -3.40 -28.23
C LEU A 2 15.75 -4.71 -29.06
N LYS A 3 14.88 -4.80 -30.07
CA LYS A 3 14.78 -5.98 -30.95
C LYS A 3 16.06 -6.28 -31.74
N ASN A 4 16.78 -5.24 -32.15
CA ASN A 4 17.98 -5.38 -33.00
C ASN A 4 19.26 -5.65 -32.20
N ILE A 5 19.26 -5.34 -30.89
CA ILE A 5 20.44 -5.51 -30.02
C ILE A 5 20.29 -6.75 -29.13
N PHE A 6 19.08 -7.04 -28.65
CA PHE A 6 18.84 -8.10 -27.65
C PHE A 6 17.97 -9.25 -28.15
N HIS A 7 17.50 -9.23 -29.42
CA HIS A 7 16.57 -10.22 -29.99
C HIS A 7 15.27 -10.44 -29.19
N ILE A 8 14.91 -9.48 -28.32
CA ILE A 8 13.66 -9.51 -27.55
C ILE A 8 12.54 -8.95 -28.42
N GLU A 9 11.48 -9.72 -28.60
CA GLU A 9 10.28 -9.24 -29.28
C GLU A 9 9.57 -8.16 -28.45
N PRO A 10 9.01 -7.11 -29.07
CA PRO A 10 8.30 -6.08 -28.35
C PRO A 10 7.03 -6.66 -27.71
N ILE A 11 6.98 -6.67 -26.38
CA ILE A 11 5.82 -7.10 -25.62
C ILE A 11 4.97 -5.89 -25.28
N PHE A 12 3.71 -5.90 -25.68
CA PHE A 12 2.75 -4.88 -25.22
C PHE A 12 2.23 -5.27 -23.83
N PHE A 13 2.98 -4.90 -22.80
CA PHE A 13 2.75 -5.33 -21.42
C PHE A 13 1.35 -4.97 -20.88
N LEU A 14 0.83 -3.77 -21.20
CA LEU A 14 -0.48 -3.31 -20.73
C LEU A 14 -1.67 -3.99 -21.42
N ALA A 15 -1.45 -4.74 -22.52
CA ALA A 15 -2.49 -5.55 -23.15
C ALA A 15 -2.47 -7.02 -22.70
N LYS A 16 -1.48 -7.42 -21.89
CA LYS A 16 -1.33 -8.79 -21.41
C LYS A 16 -1.79 -8.90 -19.95
N LYS A 17 -2.84 -9.68 -19.74
CA LYS A 17 -3.50 -9.91 -18.44
C LYS A 17 -2.53 -10.38 -17.35
N GLU A 18 -1.58 -11.24 -17.72
CA GLU A 18 -0.56 -11.81 -16.82
C GLU A 18 0.32 -10.75 -16.16
N TYR A 19 0.61 -9.64 -16.86
CA TYR A 19 1.48 -8.59 -16.36
C TYR A 19 0.74 -7.44 -15.68
N PHE A 20 -0.56 -7.27 -15.99
CA PHE A 20 -1.32 -6.10 -15.56
C PHE A 20 -1.27 -5.89 -14.04
N ARG A 21 -1.60 -6.92 -13.25
CA ARG A 21 -1.63 -6.83 -11.78
C ARG A 21 -0.25 -6.52 -11.21
N SER A 22 0.79 -7.18 -11.70
CA SER A 22 2.18 -6.95 -11.27
C SER A 22 2.63 -5.52 -11.56
N ILE A 23 2.29 -5.00 -12.74
CA ILE A 23 2.61 -3.62 -13.12
C ILE A 23 1.89 -2.62 -12.21
N VAL A 24 0.59 -2.82 -11.97
CA VAL A 24 -0.20 -1.95 -11.08
C VAL A 24 0.38 -1.97 -9.67
N VAL A 25 0.70 -3.14 -9.11
CA VAL A 25 1.27 -3.25 -7.76
C VAL A 25 2.66 -2.62 -7.67
N LEU A 26 3.56 -2.93 -8.60
CA LEU A 26 4.92 -2.39 -8.58
C LEU A 26 4.93 -0.87 -8.76
N SER A 27 4.09 -0.34 -9.65
CA SER A 27 3.98 1.09 -9.87
C SER A 27 3.31 1.80 -8.69
N ALA A 28 2.37 1.16 -7.99
CA ALA A 28 1.81 1.67 -6.75
C ALA A 28 2.85 1.70 -5.61
N ILE A 29 3.64 0.63 -5.46
CA ILE A 29 4.77 0.59 -4.51
C ILE A 29 5.75 1.71 -4.82
N TRP A 30 6.13 1.88 -6.09
CA TRP A 30 7.03 2.94 -6.51
C TRP A 30 6.51 4.33 -6.16
N LYS A 31 5.22 4.61 -6.45
CA LYS A 31 4.57 5.88 -6.11
C LYS A 31 4.56 6.14 -4.60
N GLY A 32 4.26 5.11 -3.79
CA GLY A 32 4.14 5.24 -2.33
C GLY A 32 5.47 5.17 -1.56
N PHE A 33 6.53 4.64 -2.18
CA PHE A 33 7.80 4.36 -1.52
C PHE A 33 8.44 5.62 -0.92
N GLY A 34 8.44 6.74 -1.66
CA GLY A 34 9.05 7.99 -1.22
C GLY A 34 8.46 8.50 0.10
N MET A 35 7.13 8.61 0.19
CA MET A 35 6.46 9.10 1.40
C MET A 35 6.63 8.12 2.56
N SER A 36 6.52 6.81 2.28
CA SER A 36 6.72 5.78 3.29
C SER A 36 8.13 5.83 3.88
N ALA A 37 9.15 6.00 3.03
CA ALA A 37 10.55 6.15 3.45
C ALA A 37 10.73 7.37 4.37
N VAL A 38 10.11 8.51 4.05
CA VAL A 38 10.15 9.70 4.90
C VAL A 38 9.61 9.40 6.31
N TYR A 39 8.44 8.77 6.43
CA TYR A 39 7.87 8.44 7.73
C TYR A 39 8.77 7.50 8.55
N TYR A 40 9.30 6.45 7.92
CA TYR A 40 10.19 5.52 8.61
C TYR A 40 11.53 6.15 8.98
N LEU A 41 12.12 6.98 8.12
CA LEU A 41 13.35 7.71 8.42
C LEU A 41 13.16 8.70 9.58
N SER A 42 12.04 9.42 9.62
CA SER A 42 11.72 10.31 10.75
C SER A 42 11.62 9.56 12.08
N ALA A 43 11.01 8.37 12.08
CA ALA A 43 10.95 7.54 13.28
C ALA A 43 12.32 6.99 13.69
N LEU A 44 13.14 6.58 12.71
CA LEU A 44 14.51 6.12 12.97
C LEU A 44 15.39 7.19 13.61
N SER A 45 15.26 8.44 13.15
CA SER A 45 15.99 9.59 13.72
C SER A 45 15.60 9.90 15.17
N SER A 46 14.49 9.35 15.66
CA SER A 46 14.05 9.50 17.05
C SER A 46 14.62 8.43 17.99
N ILE A 47 15.31 7.41 17.45
CA ILE A 47 15.93 6.35 18.25
C ILE A 47 17.28 6.83 18.76
N ASP A 48 17.54 6.68 20.06
CA ASP A 48 18.82 7.02 20.69
C ASP A 48 19.99 6.24 20.06
N PRO A 49 20.99 6.94 19.49
CA PRO A 49 22.20 6.31 18.96
C PRO A 49 22.96 5.45 20.00
N GLY A 50 22.88 5.79 21.28
CA GLY A 50 23.56 5.06 22.37
C GLY A 50 23.15 3.59 22.46
N LEU A 51 21.91 3.25 22.06
CA LEU A 51 21.44 1.86 22.00
C LEU A 51 22.22 1.04 20.95
N TYR A 52 22.58 1.66 19.82
CA TYR A 52 23.35 1.01 18.77
C TYR A 52 24.84 0.87 19.14
N GLU A 53 25.40 1.86 19.84
CA GLU A 53 26.78 1.82 20.33
C GLU A 53 26.95 0.76 21.42
N ALA A 54 26.06 0.71 22.40
CA ALA A 54 26.06 -0.31 23.44
C ALA A 54 25.93 -1.72 22.84
N ALA A 55 24.99 -1.92 21.92
CA ALA A 55 24.83 -3.21 21.25
C ALA A 55 26.05 -3.60 20.41
N TYR A 56 26.76 -2.63 19.82
CA TYR A 56 28.01 -2.90 19.11
C TYR A 56 29.13 -3.35 20.07
N ILE A 57 29.25 -2.71 21.24
CA ILE A 57 30.20 -3.13 22.30
C ILE A 57 29.89 -4.56 22.77
N ASP A 58 28.61 -4.92 22.88
CA ASP A 58 28.14 -6.27 23.22
C ASP A 58 28.28 -7.29 22.08
N GLY A 59 28.89 -6.91 20.95
CA GLY A 59 29.15 -7.79 19.80
C GLY A 59 27.93 -8.07 18.91
N ALA A 60 26.85 -7.26 19.03
CA ALA A 60 25.69 -7.39 18.15
C ALA A 60 25.96 -6.78 16.77
N GLY A 61 25.99 -7.63 15.74
CA GLY A 61 26.07 -7.21 14.34
C GLY A 61 24.81 -6.50 13.84
N LYS A 62 24.88 -5.90 12.63
CA LYS A 62 23.80 -5.08 12.04
C LYS A 62 22.43 -5.75 12.02
N PHE A 63 22.37 -7.05 11.68
CA PHE A 63 21.10 -7.79 11.67
C PHE A 63 20.45 -7.88 13.06
N ARG A 64 21.24 -8.12 14.11
CA ARG A 64 20.75 -8.16 15.50
C ARG A 64 20.27 -6.78 15.96
N GLN A 65 21.01 -5.73 15.60
CA GLN A 65 20.60 -4.35 15.86
C GLN A 65 19.28 -4.01 15.16
N THR A 66 19.09 -4.43 13.90
CA THR A 66 17.83 -4.22 13.17
C THR A 66 16.65 -4.90 13.87
N LEU A 67 16.81 -6.16 14.29
CA LEU A 67 15.72 -6.92 14.92
C LEU A 67 15.38 -6.45 16.34
N HIS A 68 16.37 -6.05 17.14
CA HIS A 68 16.17 -5.79 18.58
C HIS A 68 16.15 -4.31 18.95
N ILE A 69 16.63 -3.41 18.08
CA ILE A 69 16.64 -1.97 18.32
C ILE A 69 15.75 -1.28 17.29
N THR A 70 16.07 -1.45 16.00
CA THR A 70 15.40 -0.72 14.92
C THR A 70 13.92 -1.07 14.80
N LEU A 71 13.58 -2.35 14.65
CA LEU A 71 12.19 -2.81 14.49
C LEU A 71 11.31 -2.47 15.71
N PRO A 72 11.74 -2.73 16.97
CA PRO A 72 11.00 -2.29 18.14
C PRO A 72 10.88 -0.77 18.25
N GLY A 73 11.93 -0.02 17.88
CA GLY A 73 11.95 1.44 17.94
C GLY A 73 10.99 2.12 16.96
N ILE A 74 10.80 1.55 15.76
CA ILE A 74 9.83 2.08 14.77
C ILE A 74 8.45 1.43 14.85
N LYS A 75 8.22 0.50 15.79
CA LYS A 75 6.97 -0.26 15.88
C LYS A 75 5.73 0.64 15.93
N THR A 76 5.79 1.72 16.69
CA THR A 76 4.66 2.66 16.83
C THR A 76 4.29 3.29 15.49
N ILE A 77 5.25 3.84 14.75
CA ILE A 77 4.97 4.45 13.45
C ILE A 77 4.49 3.41 12.43
N ALA A 78 5.06 2.21 12.45
CA ALA A 78 4.68 1.13 11.54
C ALA A 78 3.23 0.72 11.76
N VAL A 79 2.79 0.62 13.02
CA VAL A 79 1.42 0.28 13.37
C VAL A 79 0.45 1.41 13.01
N VAL A 80 0.80 2.68 13.24
CA VAL A 80 -0.02 3.84 12.83
C VAL A 80 -0.25 3.81 11.32
N LEU A 81 0.82 3.70 10.54
CA LEU A 81 0.75 3.67 9.09
C LEU A 81 -0.05 2.45 8.60
N LEU A 82 0.10 1.30 9.24
CA LEU A 82 -0.68 0.11 8.90
C LEU A 82 -2.18 0.35 9.08
N VAL A 83 -2.61 0.91 10.22
CA VAL A 83 -4.04 1.18 10.48
C VAL A 83 -4.60 2.16 9.45
N LEU A 84 -3.86 3.23 9.13
CA LEU A 84 -4.27 4.22 8.13
C LEU A 84 -4.37 3.61 6.72
N ASN A 85 -3.42 2.76 6.33
CA ASN A 85 -3.43 2.10 5.03
C ASN A 85 -4.55 1.06 4.92
N VAL A 86 -4.83 0.30 5.98
CA VAL A 86 -5.91 -0.71 6.00
C VAL A 86 -7.27 -0.08 5.72
N GLY A 87 -7.54 1.11 6.26
CA GLY A 87 -8.79 1.83 6.01
C GLY A 87 -9.01 2.27 4.57
N SER A 88 -7.96 2.26 3.75
CA SER A 88 -8.04 2.62 2.34
C SER A 88 -8.14 1.43 1.40
N ILE A 89 -7.94 0.18 1.89
CA ILE A 89 -7.77 -1.03 1.06
C ILE A 89 -8.91 -1.25 0.06
N VAL A 90 -10.16 -1.03 0.47
CA VAL A 90 -11.34 -1.27 -0.40
C VAL A 90 -11.40 -0.25 -1.55
N THR A 91 -10.73 0.89 -1.41
CA THR A 91 -10.71 2.00 -2.36
C THR A 91 -9.38 2.10 -3.11
N ILE A 92 -8.41 1.21 -2.85
CA ILE A 92 -7.07 1.31 -3.42
C ILE A 92 -7.11 1.26 -4.94
N GLY A 93 -6.30 2.14 -5.54
CA GLY A 93 -5.85 1.97 -6.91
C GLY A 93 -6.81 2.49 -7.98
N PHE A 94 -7.90 3.19 -7.62
CA PHE A 94 -8.84 3.74 -8.62
C PHE A 94 -8.11 4.49 -9.74
N GLU A 95 -7.39 5.57 -9.41
CA GLU A 95 -6.72 6.42 -10.40
C GLU A 95 -5.74 5.61 -11.27
N GLN A 96 -4.92 4.77 -10.63
CA GLN A 96 -3.87 4.05 -11.31
C GLN A 96 -4.41 2.96 -12.22
N ILE A 97 -5.42 2.22 -11.75
CA ILE A 97 -6.09 1.19 -12.53
C ILE A 97 -6.87 1.84 -13.67
N PHE A 98 -7.61 2.91 -13.39
CA PHE A 98 -8.39 3.65 -14.38
C PHE A 98 -7.51 4.21 -15.50
N LEU A 99 -6.29 4.67 -15.20
CA LEU A 99 -5.36 5.18 -16.21
C LEU A 99 -4.66 4.08 -17.01
N LEU A 100 -4.49 2.89 -16.45
CA LEU A 100 -3.69 1.81 -17.06
C LEU A 100 -4.53 0.71 -17.72
N TYR A 101 -5.77 0.50 -17.28
CA TYR A 101 -6.64 -0.53 -17.81
C TYR A 101 -7.14 -0.20 -19.22
N ASN A 102 -7.50 -1.24 -19.95
CA ASN A 102 -8.05 -1.14 -21.31
C ASN A 102 -8.88 -2.41 -21.57
N PRO A 103 -9.65 -2.48 -22.68
CA PRO A 103 -10.51 -3.64 -22.96
C PRO A 103 -9.80 -5.00 -22.95
N ALA A 104 -8.50 -5.07 -23.26
CA ALA A 104 -7.77 -6.34 -23.29
C ALA A 104 -7.47 -6.92 -21.89
N VAL A 105 -7.45 -6.08 -20.85
CA VAL A 105 -7.14 -6.45 -19.46
C VAL A 105 -8.28 -6.18 -18.49
N TYR A 106 -9.46 -5.84 -19.01
CA TYR A 106 -10.61 -5.41 -18.22
C TYR A 106 -11.09 -6.48 -17.24
N ASP A 107 -11.06 -7.75 -17.65
CA ASP A 107 -11.46 -8.90 -16.83
C ASP A 107 -10.59 -9.12 -15.59
N VAL A 108 -9.31 -8.72 -15.64
CA VAL A 108 -8.37 -8.85 -14.52
C VAL A 108 -8.08 -7.53 -13.82
N GLY A 109 -8.45 -6.41 -14.44
CA GLY A 109 -8.13 -5.06 -14.01
C GLY A 109 -9.31 -4.27 -13.46
N ASP A 110 -10.56 -4.67 -13.73
CA ASP A 110 -11.72 -3.97 -13.17
C ASP A 110 -11.86 -4.22 -11.66
N VAL A 111 -12.02 -3.14 -10.90
CA VAL A 111 -12.20 -3.15 -9.44
C VAL A 111 -13.46 -2.40 -9.06
N ILE A 112 -13.88 -2.53 -7.79
CA ILE A 112 -15.13 -1.92 -7.31
C ILE A 112 -15.15 -0.40 -7.57
N SER A 113 -14.02 0.29 -7.41
CA SER A 113 -13.93 1.73 -7.65
C SER A 113 -14.07 2.12 -9.12
N THR A 114 -13.48 1.39 -10.06
CA THR A 114 -13.64 1.63 -11.51
C THR A 114 -15.03 1.27 -12.01
N TYR A 115 -15.61 0.19 -11.46
CA TYR A 115 -17.01 -0.18 -11.71
C TYR A 115 -17.99 0.89 -11.20
N THR A 116 -17.78 1.38 -9.98
CA THR A 116 -18.61 2.44 -9.39
C THR A 116 -18.50 3.74 -10.19
N TYR A 117 -17.28 4.11 -10.62
CA TYR A 117 -17.09 5.27 -11.49
C TYR A 117 -17.90 5.18 -12.78
N ARG A 118 -17.83 4.04 -13.48
CA ARG A 118 -18.58 3.81 -14.72
C ARG A 118 -20.09 3.89 -14.52
N LEU A 119 -20.62 3.22 -13.50
CA LEU A 119 -22.06 3.29 -13.21
C LEU A 119 -22.51 4.72 -12.87
N GLY A 120 -21.69 5.48 -12.13
CA GLY A 120 -22.08 6.79 -11.61
C GLY A 120 -21.94 7.91 -12.62
N ILE A 121 -20.83 7.91 -13.37
CA ILE A 121 -20.47 8.99 -14.28
C ILE A 121 -20.88 8.63 -15.71
N GLU A 122 -20.55 7.44 -16.21
CA GLU A 122 -20.85 7.05 -17.59
C GLU A 122 -22.33 6.70 -17.76
N GLU A 123 -22.91 5.96 -16.82
CA GLU A 123 -24.32 5.54 -16.88
C GLU A 123 -25.28 6.43 -16.06
N THR A 124 -24.77 7.47 -15.39
CA THR A 124 -25.56 8.42 -14.56
C THR A 124 -26.41 7.77 -13.44
N ARG A 125 -26.02 6.57 -12.95
CA ARG A 125 -26.73 5.84 -11.89
C ARG A 125 -26.31 6.27 -10.48
N TYR A 126 -26.51 7.54 -10.13
CA TYR A 126 -26.04 8.13 -8.87
C TYR A 126 -26.57 7.45 -7.60
N SER A 127 -27.81 6.95 -7.62
CA SER A 127 -28.40 6.25 -6.47
C SER A 127 -27.65 4.95 -6.15
N LEU A 128 -27.36 4.15 -7.19
CA LEU A 128 -26.65 2.88 -7.06
C LEU A 128 -25.20 3.12 -6.59
N THR A 129 -24.51 4.10 -7.16
CA THR A 129 -23.13 4.42 -6.76
C THR A 129 -23.02 4.96 -5.36
N SER A 130 -23.99 5.76 -4.91
CA SER A 130 -24.04 6.24 -3.53
C SER A 130 -24.22 5.09 -2.53
N ALA A 131 -25.06 4.10 -2.86
CA ALA A 131 -25.23 2.91 -2.03
C ALA A 131 -23.96 2.05 -1.95
N ILE A 132 -23.25 1.87 -3.07
CA ILE A 132 -21.96 1.17 -3.10
C ILE A 132 -20.93 1.92 -2.24
N GLY A 133 -20.80 3.24 -2.42
CA GLY A 133 -19.87 4.07 -1.64
C GLY A 133 -20.14 4.04 -0.12
N LEU A 134 -21.42 4.06 0.27
CA LEU A 134 -21.82 3.92 1.68
C LEU A 134 -21.43 2.54 2.23
N THR A 135 -21.66 1.48 1.46
CA THR A 135 -21.27 0.11 1.84
C THR A 135 -19.76 -0.01 1.99
N GLN A 136 -18.98 0.53 1.05
CA GLN A 136 -17.52 0.57 1.14
C GLN A 136 -17.05 1.33 2.40
N SER A 137 -17.70 2.44 2.73
CA SER A 137 -17.38 3.24 3.92
C SER A 137 -17.60 2.44 5.21
N ILE A 138 -18.69 1.67 5.29
CA ILE A 138 -18.96 0.76 6.42
C ILE A 138 -17.87 -0.31 6.53
N VAL A 139 -17.49 -0.95 5.42
CA VAL A 139 -16.44 -1.97 5.41
C VAL A 139 -15.09 -1.37 5.84
N ASN A 140 -14.72 -0.22 5.28
CA ASN A 140 -13.51 0.51 5.67
C ASN A 140 -13.50 0.86 7.16
N PHE A 141 -14.63 1.33 7.70
CA PHE A 141 -14.76 1.62 9.12
C PHE A 141 -14.54 0.37 9.99
N ILE A 142 -15.15 -0.77 9.63
CA ILE A 142 -14.95 -2.04 10.35
C ILE A 142 -13.48 -2.47 10.30
N LEU A 143 -12.83 -2.36 9.13
CA LEU A 143 -11.42 -2.70 8.95
C LEU A 143 -10.50 -1.82 9.81
N VAL A 144 -10.72 -0.50 9.81
CA VAL A 144 -9.95 0.43 10.65
C VAL A 144 -10.16 0.13 12.13
N MET A 145 -11.39 -0.10 12.56
CA MET A 145 -11.69 -0.43 13.96
C MET A 145 -11.04 -1.74 14.40
N ALA A 146 -11.06 -2.76 13.54
CA ALA A 146 -10.37 -4.03 13.80
C ALA A 146 -8.85 -3.84 13.87
N ALA A 147 -8.26 -3.13 12.90
CA ALA A 147 -6.84 -2.84 12.88
C ALA A 147 -6.40 -2.02 14.10
N ASN A 148 -7.18 -1.02 14.51
CA ASN A 148 -6.90 -0.20 15.69
C ASN A 148 -6.99 -1.02 17.00
N ARG A 149 -7.94 -1.96 17.10
CA ARG A 149 -8.02 -2.87 18.26
C ARG A 149 -6.81 -3.79 18.36
N ILE A 150 -6.36 -4.35 17.24
CA ILE A 150 -5.15 -5.18 17.18
C ILE A 150 -3.93 -4.33 17.53
N ALA A 151 -3.82 -3.12 16.97
CA ALA A 151 -2.77 -2.17 17.27
C ALA A 151 -2.66 -1.88 18.77
N LYS A 152 -3.78 -1.63 19.46
CA LYS A 152 -3.82 -1.38 20.90
C LYS A 152 -3.27 -2.56 21.71
N ALA A 153 -3.61 -3.78 21.33
CA ALA A 153 -3.12 -4.99 22.00
C ALA A 153 -1.61 -5.22 21.79
N PHE A 154 -1.08 -4.94 20.60
CA PHE A 154 0.32 -5.21 20.28
C PHE A 154 1.27 -4.06 20.63
N ALA A 155 0.88 -2.81 20.41
CA ALA A 155 1.76 -1.64 20.54
C ALA A 155 1.52 -0.83 21.82
N GLY A 156 0.48 -1.15 22.60
CA GLY A 156 0.10 -0.34 23.77
C GLY A 156 -0.37 1.08 23.40
N TRP A 157 -0.64 1.30 22.12
CA TRP A 157 -0.97 2.59 21.53
C TRP A 157 -2.22 2.46 20.67
N SER A 158 -3.13 3.44 20.76
CA SER A 158 -4.29 3.57 19.90
C SER A 158 -4.39 4.99 19.34
N LEU A 159 -4.97 5.12 18.15
CA LEU A 159 -5.26 6.44 17.54
C LEU A 159 -6.21 7.28 18.42
N TRP A 160 -6.95 6.62 19.32
CA TRP A 160 -7.94 7.18 20.25
C TRP A 160 -7.90 6.45 21.59
#